data_AF-A0A0G0UAR1-F1
#
_entry.id   AF-A0A0G0UAR1-F1
#
_cell.length_a   1.000
_cell.length_b   1.000
_cell.length_c   1.000
_cell.angle_alpha   90.00
_cell.angle_beta   90.00
_cell.angle_gamma   90.00
#
_symmetry.space_group_name_H-M   'P 1'
#
loop_
_entity.id
_entity.type
_entity.pdbx_description
1 polymer ?
#
loop_
_entity_poly.entity_id
_entity_poly.type
_entity_poly.pdbx_seq_one_letter_code
_entity_poly.pdbx_strand_id
1 'polypeptide(L)'
;MPNLKFDSGRPIIVVEAKISGKNLTATAQLVFDTGASLVILPWKITNALGIKIDPNNTIQTATASNIETVPVVIIPEMSVLGQKIKNVMGFWA
;
A
#
# COMPACT_ATOMS: atom_id res chain seq x y z
N MET A 1 2.87 -21.10 9.90
CA MET A 1 2.65 -19.68 10.23
C MET A 1 3.64 -18.85 9.44
N PRO A 2 3.22 -17.72 8.85
CA PRO A 2 4.17 -16.81 8.21
C PRO A 2 5.14 -16.26 9.26
N ASN A 3 6.43 -16.25 8.94
CA ASN A 3 7.48 -15.82 9.85
C ASN A 3 8.02 -14.47 9.38
N LEU A 4 7.91 -13.43 10.22
CA LEU A 4 8.49 -12.12 9.97
C LEU A 4 9.81 -12.04 10.72
N LYS A 5 10.90 -11.73 10.02
CA LYS A 5 12.19 -11.46 10.66
C LYS A 5 12.15 -10.08 11.30
N PHE A 6 11.69 -10.02 12.55
CA PHE A 6 11.65 -8.80 13.33
C PHE A 6 13.06 -8.37 13.74
N ASP A 7 13.36 -7.08 13.55
CA ASP A 7 14.64 -6.45 13.90
C ASP A 7 14.35 -5.35 14.93
N SER A 8 14.62 -5.64 16.21
CA SER A 8 14.39 -4.70 17.31
C SER A 8 15.32 -3.49 17.28
N GLY A 9 16.36 -3.50 16.45
CA GLY A 9 17.25 -2.34 16.24
C GLY A 9 16.69 -1.31 15.27
N ARG A 10 15.58 -1.62 14.56
CA ARG A 10 14.92 -0.69 13.64
C ARG A 10 13.72 -0.04 14.32
N PRO A 11 13.50 1.28 14.11
CA PRO A 11 12.34 1.97 14.67
C PRO A 11 11.02 1.65 13.94
N ILE A 12 11.06 0.80 12.90
CA ILE A 12 9.93 0.46 12.05
C ILE A 12 9.90 -1.04 11.78
N ILE A 13 8.70 -1.57 11.57
CA ILE A 13 8.49 -2.94 11.09
C ILE A 13 8.32 -2.89 9.57
N VAL A 14 9.21 -3.58 8.86
CA VAL A 14 9.15 -3.68 7.39
C VAL A 14 8.57 -5.03 7.00
N VAL A 15 7.55 -5.04 6.15
CA VAL A 15 6.95 -6.24 5.59
C VAL A 15 7.15 -6.28 4.08
N GLU A 16 7.39 -7.47 3.54
CA GLU A 16 7.39 -7.69 2.11
C GLU A 16 5.96 -7.91 1.62
N ALA A 17 5.55 -7.11 0.64
CA ALA A 17 4.25 -7.19 -0.01
C ALA A 17 4.41 -7.55 -1.48
N LYS A 18 3.69 -8.57 -1.94
CA LYS A 18 3.45 -8.83 -3.37
C LYS A 18 2.18 -8.13 -3.78
N ILE A 19 2.26 -7.23 -4.74
CA ILE A 19 1.17 -6.36 -5.18
C ILE A 19 0.89 -6.68 -6.64
N SER A 20 -0.31 -7.16 -6.93
CA SER A 20 -0.72 -7.52 -8.28
C SER A 20 -1.62 -6.44 -8.85
N GLY A 21 -1.19 -5.86 -9.96
CA GLY A 21 -1.95 -4.97 -10.81
C GLY A 21 -2.69 -5.73 -11.91
N LYS A 22 -3.00 -5.04 -13.00
CA LYS A 22 -3.78 -5.62 -14.11
C LYS A 22 -3.00 -6.71 -14.86
N ASN A 23 -1.72 -6.46 -15.15
CA ASN A 23 -0.88 -7.33 -15.98
C ASN A 23 0.47 -7.68 -15.35
N LEU A 24 0.77 -7.11 -14.18
CA LEU A 24 2.08 -7.20 -13.55
C LEU A 24 1.93 -7.40 -12.05
N THR A 25 2.93 -8.07 -11.47
CA THR A 25 3.09 -8.18 -10.02
C THR A 25 4.43 -7.56 -9.64
N ALA A 26 4.41 -6.70 -8.63
CA ALA A 26 5.61 -6.10 -8.05
C ALA A 26 5.77 -6.60 -6.62
N THR A 27 7.02 -6.65 -6.16
CA THR A 27 7.33 -6.85 -4.75
C THR A 27 7.83 -5.54 -4.18
N ALA A 28 7.28 -5.13 -3.04
CA ALA A 28 7.64 -3.88 -2.36
C ALA A 28 7.85 -4.14 -0.87
N GLN A 29 8.80 -3.42 -0.29
CA GLN A 29 8.95 -3.32 1.16
C GLN A 29 8.03 -2.20 1.65
N LEU A 30 7.09 -2.54 2.52
CA LEU A 30 6.15 -1.59 3.12
C LEU A 30 6.46 -1.45 4.62
N VAL A 31 6.17 -0.27 5.16
CA VAL A 31 6.13 -0.08 6.61
C VAL A 31 4.80 -0.60 7.12
N PHE A 32 4.84 -1.42 8.17
CA PHE A 32 3.63 -1.85 8.88
C PHE A 32 3.21 -0.75 9.86
N ASP A 33 2.15 -0.04 9.50
CA ASP A 33 1.62 1.09 10.26
C ASP A 33 0.19 0.79 10.72
N THR A 34 0.01 0.61 12.03
CA THR A 34 -1.31 0.37 12.64
C THR A 34 -2.14 1.64 12.80
N GLY A 35 -1.54 2.82 12.64
CA GLY A 35 -2.23 4.11 12.66
C GLY A 35 -2.82 4.49 11.29
N ALA A 36 -2.35 3.86 10.21
CA ALA A 36 -2.85 4.09 8.87
C ALA A 36 -4.13 3.30 8.60
N SER A 37 -5.17 3.96 8.07
CA SER A 37 -6.42 3.31 7.67
C SER A 37 -6.36 2.69 6.27
N LEU A 38 -5.41 3.13 5.44
CA LEU A 38 -5.29 2.76 4.03
C LEU A 38 -3.84 2.48 3.66
N VAL A 39 -3.64 1.68 2.61
CA VAL A 39 -2.30 1.43 2.07
C VAL A 39 -1.83 2.61 1.22
N ILE A 40 -0.60 3.04 1.45
CA ILE A 40 0.05 4.08 0.65
C ILE A 40 1.07 3.41 -0.27
N LEU A 41 0.95 3.62 -1.58
CA LEU A 41 1.91 3.11 -2.56
C LEU A 41 2.57 4.27 -3.31
N PRO A 42 3.90 4.28 -3.50
CA PRO A 42 4.56 5.28 -4.33
C PRO A 42 3.97 5.30 -5.74
N TRP A 43 3.83 6.50 -6.33
CA TRP A 43 3.35 6.70 -7.70
C TRP A 43 4.01 5.77 -8.73
N LYS A 44 5.33 5.56 -8.59
CA LYS A 44 6.10 4.70 -9.49
C LYS A 44 5.59 3.26 -9.50
N ILE A 45 5.13 2.74 -8.35
CA ILE A 45 4.60 1.38 -8.23
C ILE A 45 3.18 1.31 -8.78
N THR A 46 2.31 2.26 -8.42
CA THR A 46 0.92 2.28 -8.90
C THR A 46 0.85 2.38 -10.42
N ASN A 47 1.65 3.26 -11.01
CA ASN A 47 1.75 3.42 -12.46
C ASN A 47 2.32 2.15 -13.15
N ALA A 48 3.39 1.57 -12.61
CA ALA A 48 3.98 0.36 -13.17
C ALA A 48 3.01 -0.84 -13.13
N LEU A 49 2.14 -0.91 -12.13
CA LEU A 49 1.12 -1.96 -12.00
C LEU A 49 -0.13 -1.72 -12.86
N GLY A 50 -0.21 -0.57 -13.54
CA GLY A 50 -1.38 -0.19 -14.34
C GLY A 50 -2.64 0.00 -13.49
N ILE A 51 -2.48 0.39 -12.23
CA ILE A 51 -3.59 0.69 -11.34
C ILE A 51 -4.23 1.98 -11.83
N LYS A 52 -5.53 1.93 -12.14
CA LYS A 52 -6.27 3.10 -12.61
C LYS A 52 -6.51 4.06 -11.44
N ILE A 53 -6.33 5.33 -11.73
CA ILE A 53 -6.57 6.43 -10.79
C ILE A 53 -7.75 7.22 -11.34
N ASP A 54 -8.80 7.33 -10.55
CA ASP A 54 -9.92 8.21 -10.85
C ASP A 54 -9.72 9.52 -10.08
N PRO A 55 -9.39 10.64 -10.76
CA PRO A 55 -9.15 11.91 -10.09
C PRO A 55 -10.41 12.48 -9.42
N ASN A 56 -11.61 11.99 -9.75
CA ASN A 56 -12.85 12.44 -9.15
C ASN A 56 -13.19 11.66 -7.87
N ASN A 57 -12.59 10.48 -7.69
CA ASN A 57 -12.82 9.65 -6.51
C ASN A 57 -11.72 9.91 -5.48
N THR A 58 -11.92 10.94 -4.66
CA THR A 58 -10.93 11.39 -3.67
C THR A 58 -11.44 11.21 -2.25
N ILE A 59 -10.49 11.14 -1.32
CA ILE A 59 -10.74 11.19 0.12
C ILE A 59 -9.88 12.28 0.75
N GLN A 60 -10.32 12.81 1.88
CA GLN A 60 -9.46 13.56 2.77
C GLN A 60 -8.75 12.59 3.71
N THR A 61 -7.42 12.69 3.78
CA THR A 61 -6.58 11.91 4.68
C THR A 61 -5.77 12.86 5.55
N ALA A 62 -5.67 12.54 6.84
CA ALA A 62 -4.80 13.27 7.75
C ALA A 62 -3.42 12.59 7.74
N THR A 63 -2.39 13.34 7.35
CA THR A 63 -0.99 12.95 7.50
C THR A 63 -0.44 13.53 8.81
N ALA A 64 0.80 13.19 9.14
CA ALA A 64 1.46 13.77 10.32
C ALA A 64 1.59 15.31 10.26
N SER A 65 1.61 15.89 9.06
CA SER A 65 1.88 17.32 8.86
C SER A 65 0.65 18.13 8.44
N ASN A 66 -0.35 17.51 7.81
CA ASN A 66 -1.39 18.23 7.08
C ASN A 66 -2.57 17.31 6.72
N ILE A 67 -3.69 17.92 6.34
CA ILE A 67 -4.81 17.22 5.71
C ILE A 67 -4.63 17.34 4.21
N GLU A 68 -4.69 16.22 3.51
CA GLU A 68 -4.52 16.14 2.06
C GLU A 68 -5.74 15.51 1.40
N THR A 69 -6.10 16.00 0.21
CA THR A 69 -7.11 15.36 -0.63
C THR A 69 -6.40 14.52 -1.68
N VAL A 70 -6.59 13.21 -1.60
CA VAL A 70 -5.85 12.24 -2.43
C VAL A 70 -6.83 11.33 -3.19
N PRO A 71 -6.52 10.92 -4.43
CA PRO A 71 -7.36 9.99 -5.16
C PRO A 71 -7.26 8.58 -4.56
N VAL A 72 -8.41 7.95 -4.37
CA VAL A 72 -8.51 6.57 -3.92
C VAL A 72 -8.21 5.65 -5.09
N VAL A 73 -7.38 4.65 -4.82
CA VAL A 73 -7.07 3.59 -5.77
C VAL A 73 -7.48 2.24 -5.20
N ILE A 74 -7.92 1.35 -6.09
CA ILE A 74 -8.18 -0.04 -5.74
C ILE A 74 -7.03 -0.90 -6.26
N ILE A 75 -6.28 -1.47 -5.33
CA ILE A 75 -5.24 -2.44 -5.60
C ILE A 75 -5.95 -3.79 -5.79
N PRO A 76 -5.87 -4.42 -6.98
CA PRO A 76 -6.63 -5.64 -7.27
C PRO A 76 -6.36 -6.77 -6.28
N GLU A 77 -5.09 -7.00 -5.96
CA GLU A 77 -4.69 -8.02 -5.01
C GLU A 77 -3.36 -7.65 -4.34
N MET A 78 -3.29 -7.91 -3.04
CA MET A 78 -2.06 -7.80 -2.27
C MET A 78 -1.86 -9.06 -1.43
N SER A 79 -0.61 -9.51 -1.33
CA SER A 79 -0.22 -10.56 -0.40
C SER A 79 0.92 -10.10 0.49
N VAL A 80 0.74 -10.27 1.80
CA VAL A 80 1.71 -9.92 2.84
C VAL A 80 1.73 -11.07 3.83
N LEU A 81 2.93 -11.53 4.21
CA LEU A 81 3.08 -12.61 5.19
C LEU A 81 2.20 -13.84 4.85
N GLY A 82 2.19 -14.25 3.58
CA GLY A 82 1.40 -15.40 3.10
C GLY A 82 -0.13 -15.23 3.15
N GLN A 83 -0.63 -14.11 3.68
CA GLN A 83 -2.04 -13.73 3.61
C GLN A 83 -2.29 -13.02 2.28
N LYS A 84 -3.45 -13.25 1.69
CA LYS A 84 -3.85 -12.63 0.42
C LYS A 84 -5.20 -11.95 0.59
N ILE A 85 -5.29 -10.72 0.10
CA ILE A 85 -6.49 -9.92 0.12
C ILE A 85 -6.71 -9.30 -1.27
N LYS A 86 -7.97 -9.13 -1.66
CA LYS A 86 -8.37 -8.55 -2.96
C LYS A 86 -9.06 -7.21 -2.74
N ASN A 87 -9.04 -6.37 -3.77
CA ASN A 87 -9.68 -5.05 -3.80
C ASN A 87 -9.30 -4.18 -2.60
N VAL A 88 -7.99 -4.06 -2.34
CA VAL A 88 -7.47 -3.29 -1.22
C VAL A 88 -7.56 -1.80 -1.57
N MET A 89 -8.16 -1.02 -0.69
CA MET A 89 -8.19 0.44 -0.82
C MET A 89 -6.84 1.04 -0.43
N GLY A 90 -6.38 1.98 -1.25
CA GLY A 90 -5.17 2.73 -0.98
C GLY A 90 -5.20 4.09 -1.64
N PHE A 91 -4.09 4.81 -1.54
CA PHE A 91 -3.81 6.00 -2.32
C PHE A 91 -2.32 6.05 -2.65
N TRP A 92 -1.93 7.00 -3.50
CA TRP A 92 -0.53 7.24 -3.81
C TRP A 92 -0.05 8.52 -3.13
N ALA A 93 1.22 8.49 -2.71
CA ALA A 93 1.99 9.63 -2.24
C ALA A 93 3.35 9.66 -2.94
#